data_AF-A0A4Y5T3M2-F1
#
_entry.id   AF-A0A4Y5T3M2-F1
#
_cell.length_a   1.000
_cell.length_b   1.000
_cell.length_c   1.000
_cell.angle_alpha   90.00
_cell.angle_beta   90.00
_cell.angle_gamma   90.00
#
_symmetry.space_group_name_H-M   'P 1'
#
loop_
_entity.id
_entity.type
_entity.pdbx_description
1 polymer ?
#
loop_
_entity_poly.entity_id
_entity_poly.type
_entity_poly.pdbx_seq_one_letter_code
_entity_poly.pdbx_strand_id
1 'polypeptide(L)'
;MSKKKPKKFYAIKVGKDVENIIVRSWDECSKLVLGFNATYKSFYTEDEAKAYLNQSVEDIEKTKVNTSKRKKGEVFIDFSLKKDIFERFEAKCLEFGIKKEKILKLLVEEWLED
;
A
#
# COMPACT_ATOMS: atom_id res chain seq x y z
N MET A 1 -8.38 35.50 2.42
CA MET A 1 -8.36 34.60 1.24
C MET A 1 -8.92 33.25 1.65
N SER A 2 -10.07 32.85 1.09
CA SER A 2 -10.74 31.60 1.41
C SER A 2 -9.89 30.43 0.91
N LYS A 3 -9.32 29.64 1.84
CA LYS A 3 -8.59 28.41 1.52
C LYS A 3 -9.56 27.45 0.81
N LYS A 4 -9.42 27.29 -0.51
CA LYS A 4 -10.17 26.28 -1.28
C LYS A 4 -9.82 24.91 -0.69
N LYS A 5 -10.79 24.26 -0.04
CA LYS A 5 -10.62 22.89 0.44
C LYS A 5 -10.30 21.99 -0.78
N PRO A 6 -9.30 21.10 -0.70
CA PRO A 6 -9.01 20.18 -1.79
C PRO A 6 -10.27 19.34 -2.06
N LYS A 7 -10.71 19.33 -3.32
CA LYS A 7 -11.83 18.49 -3.76
C LYS A 7 -11.37 17.05 -3.66
N LYS A 8 -12.11 16.22 -2.94
CA LYS A 8 -11.83 14.79 -2.81
C LYS A 8 -12.70 14.04 -3.81
N PHE A 9 -12.09 13.05 -4.47
CA PHE A 9 -12.78 12.10 -5.33
C PHE A 9 -12.92 10.79 -4.56
N TYR A 10 -14.06 10.15 -4.61
CA TYR A 10 -14.33 8.89 -3.95
C TYR A 10 -14.61 7.86 -5.01
N ALA A 11 -13.74 6.87 -5.14
CA ALA A 11 -13.92 5.74 -6.04
C ALA A 11 -14.57 4.59 -5.28
N ILE A 12 -15.73 4.14 -5.76
CA ILE A 12 -16.53 3.06 -5.18
C ILE A 12 -16.44 1.88 -6.13
N LYS A 13 -15.73 0.84 -5.72
CA LYS A 13 -15.54 -0.38 -6.48
C LYS A 13 -16.77 -1.29 -6.38
N VAL A 14 -17.29 -1.43 -5.17
CA VAL A 14 -18.52 -2.18 -4.86
C VAL A 14 -19.35 -1.32 -3.93
N GLY A 15 -20.60 -1.05 -4.27
CA GLY A 15 -21.56 -0.32 -3.46
C GLY A 15 -22.91 -1.02 -3.41
N LYS A 16 -23.91 -0.34 -2.83
CA LYS A 16 -25.29 -0.78 -2.86
C LYS A 16 -25.84 -0.64 -4.28
N ASP A 17 -25.88 -1.76 -5.01
CA ASP A 17 -26.40 -1.86 -6.38
C ASP A 17 -25.59 -1.08 -7.44
N VAL A 18 -24.37 -0.66 -7.10
CA VAL A 18 -23.46 0.07 -8.01
C VAL A 18 -22.05 -0.51 -7.95
N GLU A 19 -21.39 -0.54 -9.10
CA GLU A 19 -20.00 -0.97 -9.24
C GLU A 19 -19.23 0.04 -10.10
N ASN A 20 -17.95 0.23 -9.77
CA ASN A 20 -17.02 1.08 -10.54
C ASN A 20 -17.50 2.53 -10.79
N ILE A 21 -17.93 3.24 -9.73
CA ILE A 21 -18.37 4.64 -9.81
C ILE A 21 -17.42 5.60 -9.07
N ILE A 22 -17.18 6.78 -9.66
CA ILE A 22 -16.45 7.88 -9.01
C ILE A 22 -17.43 8.97 -8.62
N VAL A 23 -17.44 9.35 -7.35
CA VAL A 23 -18.26 10.46 -6.85
C VAL A 23 -17.36 11.55 -6.26
N ARG A 24 -17.72 12.81 -6.50
CA ARG A 24 -16.98 13.99 -5.98
C ARG A 24 -17.52 14.51 -4.65
N SER A 25 -18.49 13.80 -4.08
CA SER A 25 -19.25 14.21 -2.90
C SER A 25 -19.41 13.04 -1.94
N TRP A 26 -19.21 13.31 -0.65
CA TRP A 26 -19.43 12.32 0.40
C TRP A 26 -20.90 11.93 0.53
N ASP A 27 -21.85 12.85 0.31
CA ASP A 27 -23.29 12.56 0.42
C ASP A 27 -23.72 11.39 -0.48
N GLU A 28 -23.29 11.41 -1.74
CA GLU A 28 -23.54 10.35 -2.71
C GLU A 28 -22.79 9.06 -2.34
N CYS A 29 -21.53 9.16 -1.91
CA CYS A 29 -20.77 8.00 -1.43
C CYS A 29 -21.46 7.33 -0.24
N SER A 30 -21.88 8.12 0.74
CA SER A 30 -22.49 7.69 1.99
C SER A 30 -23.75 6.87 1.74
N LYS A 31 -24.62 7.29 0.82
CA LYS A 31 -25.85 6.54 0.46
C LYS A 31 -25.57 5.16 -0.12
N LEU A 32 -24.44 5.02 -0.82
CA LEU A 32 -24.04 3.81 -1.52
C LEU A 32 -23.23 2.85 -0.64
N VAL A 33 -22.59 3.36 0.42
CA VAL A 33 -21.72 2.58 1.33
C VAL A 33 -22.37 2.29 2.69
N LEU A 34 -23.30 3.11 3.18
CA LEU A 34 -23.99 2.83 4.45
C LEU A 34 -24.95 1.64 4.28
N GLY A 35 -24.75 0.62 5.12
CA GLY A 35 -25.64 -0.54 5.19
C GLY A 35 -25.31 -1.66 4.19
N PHE A 36 -24.19 -1.56 3.46
CA PHE A 36 -23.70 -2.62 2.57
C PHE A 36 -22.20 -2.84 2.76
N ASN A 37 -21.69 -4.03 2.42
CA ASN A 37 -20.24 -4.30 2.38
C ASN A 37 -19.61 -3.64 1.15
N ALA A 38 -19.54 -2.31 1.18
CA ALA A 38 -19.04 -1.51 0.08
C ALA A 38 -17.51 -1.33 0.17
N THR A 39 -16.84 -1.41 -0.97
CA THR A 39 -15.39 -1.14 -1.10
C THR A 39 -15.21 0.20 -1.79
N TYR A 40 -14.71 1.20 -1.07
CA TYR A 40 -14.45 2.54 -1.59
C TYR A 40 -13.13 3.11 -1.10
N LYS A 41 -12.55 4.05 -1.85
CA LYS A 41 -11.31 4.77 -1.49
C LYS A 41 -11.38 6.22 -1.96
N SER A 42 -10.86 7.13 -1.14
CA SER A 42 -10.79 8.56 -1.48
C SER A 42 -9.43 8.96 -2.05
N PHE A 43 -9.42 9.75 -3.11
CA PHE A 43 -8.26 10.27 -3.82
C PHE A 43 -8.32 11.79 -3.95
N TYR A 44 -7.17 12.40 -4.23
CA TYR A 44 -7.05 13.83 -4.46
C TYR A 44 -7.21 14.21 -5.94
N THR A 45 -7.00 13.26 -6.84
CA THR A 45 -7.16 13.43 -8.28
C THR A 45 -8.18 12.45 -8.86
N GLU A 46 -8.86 12.86 -9.92
CA GLU A 46 -9.82 12.03 -10.65
C GLU A 46 -9.11 10.87 -11.38
N ASP A 47 -7.89 11.11 -11.86
CA ASP A 47 -7.06 10.12 -12.55
C ASP A 47 -6.70 8.95 -11.63
N GLU A 48 -6.26 9.21 -10.40
CA GLU A 48 -6.01 8.17 -9.39
C GLU A 48 -7.30 7.40 -9.03
N ALA A 49 -8.43 8.10 -8.94
CA ALA A 49 -9.72 7.47 -8.67
C ALA A 49 -10.15 6.53 -9.80
N LYS A 50 -9.94 6.94 -11.06
CA LYS A 50 -10.23 6.13 -12.24
C LYS A 50 -9.28 4.94 -12.37
N ALA A 51 -7.99 5.15 -12.10
CA ALA A 51 -7.00 4.08 -12.05
C ALA A 51 -7.35 3.02 -10.99
N TYR A 52 -7.85 3.43 -9.82
CA TYR A 52 -8.26 2.50 -8.77
C TYR A 52 -9.45 1.60 -9.17
N LEU A 53 -10.39 2.13 -9.95
CA LEU A 53 -11.51 1.34 -10.49
C LEU A 53 -11.05 0.44 -11.64
N ASN A 54 -10.16 0.95 -12.49
CA ASN A 54 -9.61 0.21 -13.63
C ASN A 54 -8.55 -0.82 -13.23
N GLN A 55 -8.01 -0.76 -12.00
CA GLN A 55 -7.20 -1.83 -11.43
C GLN A 55 -8.10 -3.02 -11.12
N SER A 56 -8.18 -3.93 -12.09
CA SER A 56 -8.53 -5.33 -11.86
C SER A 56 -7.69 -5.87 -10.70
N VAL A 57 -8.30 -6.75 -9.92
CA VAL A 57 -7.81 -7.33 -8.64
C VAL A 57 -6.36 -7.87 -8.65
N GLU A 58 -5.72 -8.00 -9.80
CA GLU A 58 -4.37 -8.53 -9.98
C GLU A 58 -3.24 -7.54 -9.60
N ASP A 59 -3.47 -6.23 -9.61
CA ASP A 59 -2.40 -5.25 -9.30
C ASP A 59 -2.50 -4.64 -7.89
N ILE A 60 -3.37 -5.18 -7.01
CA ILE A 60 -3.52 -4.75 -5.61
C ILE A 60 -2.37 -5.28 -4.72
N GLU A 61 -1.55 -6.22 -5.21
CA GLU A 61 -0.42 -6.75 -4.43
C GLU A 61 0.73 -5.75 -4.20
N LYS A 62 0.80 -4.65 -4.95
CA LYS A 62 1.94 -3.71 -4.87
C LYS A 62 1.75 -2.53 -3.91
N THR A 63 0.58 -2.37 -3.30
CA THR A 63 0.36 -1.29 -2.32
C THR A 63 -0.47 -1.75 -1.13
N LYS A 64 -0.10 -2.89 -0.54
CA LYS A 64 -0.29 -3.06 0.90
C LYS A 64 0.83 -2.29 1.61
N VAL A 65 0.63 -0.98 1.78
CA VAL A 65 1.30 -0.25 2.87
C VAL A 65 0.71 -0.85 4.14
N ASN A 66 1.41 -1.85 4.66
CA ASN A 66 1.09 -2.49 5.93
C ASN A 66 1.26 -1.45 7.02
N THR A 67 0.17 -0.81 7.46
CA THR A 67 0.10 -0.16 8.76
C THR A 67 0.09 -1.25 9.84
N SER A 68 1.18 -2.02 9.93
CA SER A 68 1.43 -2.93 11.03
C SER A 68 1.78 -2.08 12.25
N LYS A 69 1.01 -2.25 13.33
CA LYS A 69 1.24 -1.57 14.62
C LYS A 69 2.72 -1.70 15.01
N ARG A 70 3.40 -0.56 15.18
CA ARG A 70 4.79 -0.48 15.64
C ARG A 70 4.92 -1.25 16.97
N LYS A 71 5.73 -2.31 16.99
CA LYS A 71 6.16 -2.95 18.23
C LYS A 71 7.16 -2.06 18.94
N LYS A 72 7.01 -1.91 20.26
CA LYS A 72 7.87 -1.07 21.10
C LYS A 72 9.27 -1.69 21.12
N GLY A 73 10.26 -1.01 20.53
CA GLY A 73 11.66 -1.44 20.48
C GLY A 73 12.20 -1.83 19.10
N GLU A 74 11.38 -1.84 18.04
CA GLU A 74 11.84 -2.10 16.67
C GLU A 74 12.13 -0.79 15.91
N VAL A 75 13.28 -0.72 15.26
CA VAL A 75 13.70 0.40 14.40
C VAL A 75 13.50 -0.01 12.95
N PHE A 76 12.85 0.84 12.16
CA PHE A 76 12.73 0.66 10.72
C PHE A 76 13.96 1.22 10.02
N ILE A 77 14.66 0.37 9.27
CA ILE A 77 15.82 0.76 8.47
C ILE A 77 15.40 0.73 7.01
N ASP A 78 15.32 1.91 6.40
CA ASP A 78 15.20 2.07 4.95
C ASP A 78 16.59 2.23 4.35
N PHE A 79 16.94 1.39 3.38
CA PHE A 79 18.22 1.49 2.69
C PHE A 79 18.05 1.21 1.20
N SER A 80 18.64 2.09 0.39
CA SER A 80 18.61 1.98 -1.07
C SER A 80 19.79 1.16 -1.56
N LEU A 81 19.48 0.03 -2.21
CA LEU A 81 20.44 -0.87 -2.84
C LEU A 81 20.32 -0.80 -4.35
N LYS A 82 21.46 -0.86 -5.05
CA LYS A 82 21.45 -1.09 -6.50
C LYS A 82 20.79 -2.44 -6.78
N LYS A 83 19.87 -2.44 -7.75
CA LYS A 83 19.09 -3.62 -8.14
C LYS A 83 19.99 -4.84 -8.47
N ASP A 84 21.06 -4.62 -9.22
CA ASP A 84 22.03 -5.67 -9.60
C ASP A 84 22.66 -6.39 -8.39
N ILE A 85 22.96 -5.64 -7.34
CA ILE A 85 23.54 -6.17 -6.09
C ILE A 85 22.47 -6.94 -5.32
N PHE A 86 21.25 -6.43 -5.28
CA PHE A 86 20.13 -7.05 -4.58
C PHE A 86 19.71 -8.38 -5.22
N GLU A 87 19.69 -8.47 -6.55
CA GLU A 87 19.37 -9.72 -7.26
C GLU A 87 20.40 -10.82 -6.95
N ARG A 88 21.69 -10.49 -6.92
CA ARG A 88 22.75 -11.45 -6.52
C ARG A 88 22.61 -11.90 -5.06
N PHE A 89 22.20 -10.98 -4.19
CA PHE A 89 21.91 -11.28 -2.80
C PHE A 89 20.71 -12.22 -2.66
N GLU A 90 19.59 -11.96 -3.35
CA GLU A 90 18.43 -12.84 -3.32
C GLU A 90 18.73 -14.23 -3.89
N ALA A 91 19.52 -14.32 -4.97
CA ALA A 91 19.96 -15.61 -5.52
C ALA A 91 20.74 -16.43 -4.49
N LYS A 92 21.70 -15.80 -3.78
CA LYS A 92 22.42 -16.46 -2.70
C LYS A 92 21.50 -16.86 -1.54
N CYS A 93 20.59 -15.97 -1.12
CA CYS A 93 19.63 -16.29 -0.06
C CYS A 93 18.83 -17.57 -0.39
N LEU A 94 18.43 -17.71 -1.66
CA LEU A 94 17.71 -18.88 -2.16
C LEU A 94 18.57 -20.14 -2.15
N GLU A 95 19.84 -20.06 -2.56
CA GLU A 95 20.78 -21.19 -2.51
C GLU A 95 20.99 -21.72 -1.09
N PHE A 96 21.11 -20.83 -0.10
CA PHE A 96 21.25 -21.21 1.30
C PHE A 96 19.91 -21.60 1.96
N GLY A 97 18.78 -21.41 1.27
CA GLY A 97 17.44 -21.67 1.81
C GLY A 97 17.07 -20.76 2.99
N ILE A 98 17.68 -19.57 3.07
CA ILE A 98 17.50 -18.62 4.18
C ILE A 98 16.77 -17.38 3.66
N LYS A 99 15.82 -16.87 4.45
CA LYS A 99 15.12 -15.63 4.14
C LYS A 99 16.06 -14.42 4.22
N LYS A 100 15.95 -13.50 3.27
CA LYS A 100 16.69 -12.22 3.23
C LYS A 100 16.67 -11.44 4.55
N GLU A 101 15.52 -11.39 5.23
CA GLU A 101 15.35 -10.72 6.52
C GLU A 101 16.23 -11.33 7.61
N LYS A 102 16.37 -12.66 7.61
CA LYS A 102 17.18 -13.39 8.59
C LYS A 102 18.67 -13.17 8.36
N ILE A 103 19.10 -13.10 7.10
CA ILE A 103 20.49 -12.80 6.74
C ILE A 103 20.86 -11.36 7.11
N LEU A 104 19.98 -10.39 6.85
CA LEU A 104 20.20 -9.01 7.27
C LEU A 104 20.32 -8.90 8.79
N LYS A 105 19.49 -9.64 9.54
CA LYS A 105 19.57 -9.69 11.00
C LYS A 105 20.91 -10.29 11.46
N LEU A 106 21.31 -11.44 10.90
CA LEU A 106 22.59 -12.10 11.19
C LEU A 106 23.79 -11.21 10.88
N LEU A 107 23.78 -10.50 9.74
CA LEU A 107 24.86 -9.59 9.36
C LEU A 107 25.00 -8.44 10.36
N VAL A 108 23.88 -7.88 10.83
CA VAL A 108 23.88 -6.81 11.85
C VAL A 108 24.31 -7.34 13.22
N GLU A 109 23.89 -8.54 13.60
CA GLU A 109 24.33 -9.19 14.84
C GLU A 109 25.83 -9.46 14.81
N GLU A 110 26.35 -10.08 13.75
CA GLU A 110 27.78 -10.36 13.55
C GLU A 110 28.63 -9.07 13.56
N TRP A 111 28.14 -7.97 12.94
CA TRP A 111 28.81 -6.67 12.95
C TRP A 111 28.84 -5.98 14.33
N LEU A 112 28.01 -6.41 15.28
CA LEU A 112 27.94 -5.85 16.64
C LEU A 112 28.66 -6.74 17.67
N GLU A 113 29.22 -7.88 17.26
CA GLU A 113 29.97 -8.79 18.12
C GLU A 113 31.45 -8.38 18.33
N ASP A 114 31.83 -7.13 17.97
CA ASP A 114 33.12 -6.49 18.30
C ASP A 114 33.09 -5.70 19.63
#